data_AF-A0A958UW10-F1
#
_entry.id   AF-A0A958UW10-F1
#
_cell.length_a   1.000
_cell.length_b   1.000
_cell.length_c   1.000
_cell.angle_alpha   90.00
_cell.angle_beta   90.00
_cell.angle_gamma   90.00
#
_symmetry.space_group_name_H-M   'P 1'
#
loop_
_entity.id
_entity.type
_entity.pdbx_description
1 polymer ?
#
loop_
_entity_poly.entity_id
_entity_poly.type
_entity_poly.pdbx_seq_one_letter_code
_entity_poly.pdbx_strand_id
1 'polypeptide(L)' 'MAKGTKETPLMKQYNAIKAKYPDALLLFRVGDFYETFGDDAVKT' A
#
# COMPACT_ATOMS: atom_id res chain seq x y z
N MET A 1 -2.52 -12.77 23.20
CA MET A 1 -1.37 -12.88 22.27
C MET A 1 -1.86 -12.47 20.89
N ALA A 2 -1.27 -11.41 20.31
CA ALA A 2 -1.76 -10.78 19.09
C ALA A 2 -1.71 -11.76 17.91
N LYS A 3 -2.85 -11.92 17.23
CA LYS A 3 -2.99 -12.71 16.01
C LYS A 3 -2.12 -12.04 14.94
N GLY A 4 -0.98 -12.66 14.57
CA GLY A 4 -0.07 -12.13 13.58
C GLY A 4 -0.83 -11.76 12.30
N THR A 5 -0.91 -10.47 12.01
CA THR A 5 -1.55 -9.94 10.80
C THR A 5 -0.74 -10.40 9.60
N LYS A 6 -1.14 -11.52 8.99
CA LYS A 6 -0.62 -11.92 7.69
C LYS A 6 -0.93 -10.78 6.72
N GLU A 7 0.11 -10.14 6.19
CA GLU A 7 -0.04 -9.14 5.13
C GLU A 7 -0.95 -9.69 4.04
N THR A 8 -1.93 -8.90 3.64
CA THR A 8 -2.80 -9.24 2.52
C THR A 8 -1.94 -9.31 1.24
N PRO A 9 -2.32 -10.12 0.24
CA PRO A 9 -1.62 -10.15 -1.04
C PRO A 9 -1.43 -8.77 -1.66
N LEU A 10 -2.42 -7.88 -1.49
CA LEU A 10 -2.37 -6.49 -1.96
C LEU A 10 -1.27 -5.68 -1.25
N MET A 11 -1.16 -5.78 0.08
CA MET A 11 -0.12 -5.06 0.84
C MET A 11 1.29 -5.56 0.50
N LYS A 12 1.45 -6.84 0.18
CA LYS A 12 2.74 -7.37 -0.32
C LYS A 12 3.14 -6.76 -1.65
N GLN A 13 2.18 -6.57 -2.56
CA GLN A 13 2.43 -5.92 -3.84
C GLN A 13 2.76 -4.43 -3.66
N TYR A 14 2.01 -3.74 -2.81
CA TYR A 14 2.30 -2.35 -2.42
C TYR A 14 3.74 -2.20 -1.91
N ASN A 15 4.13 -3.00 -0.90
CA ASN A 15 5.46 -2.93 -0.30
C ASN A 15 6.57 -3.25 -1.31
N ALA A 16 6.38 -4.24 -2.18
CA ALA A 16 7.36 -4.59 -3.21
C ALA A 16 7.58 -3.49 -4.26
N ILE A 17 6.52 -2.76 -4.63
CA ILE A 17 6.61 -1.64 -5.58
C ILE A 17 7.21 -0.41 -4.89
N LYS A 18 6.77 -0.12 -3.66
CA LYS A 18 7.26 1.02 -2.88
C LYS A 18 8.74 0.90 -2.54
N ALA A 19 9.23 -0.31 -2.28
CA ALA A 19 10.66 -0.56 -2.09
C ALA A 19 11.51 -0.18 -3.32
N LYS A 20 10.95 -0.27 -4.53
CA LYS A 20 11.62 0.15 -5.78
C LYS A 20 11.50 1.65 -6.03
N TYR A 21 10.42 2.26 -5.57
CA TYR A 21 10.09 3.67 -5.77
C TYR A 21 9.66 4.33 -4.46
N PRO A 22 10.59 4.51 -3.50
CA PRO A 22 10.24 4.96 -2.14
C PRO A 22 9.62 6.35 -2.11
N ASP A 23 9.98 7.22 -3.05
CA ASP A 23 9.51 8.61 -3.11
C ASP A 23 8.29 8.81 -4.01
N ALA A 24 7.85 7.77 -4.74
CA ALA A 24 6.71 7.87 -5.65
C ALA A 24 5.39 7.63 -4.92
N LEU A 25 4.35 8.39 -5.25
CA LEU A 25 2.99 8.15 -4.77
C LEU A 25 2.37 6.96 -5.52
N LEU A 26 2.01 5.90 -4.81
CA LEU A 26 1.40 4.73 -5.44
C LEU A 26 -0.13 4.78 -5.40
N LEU A 27 -0.74 4.81 -6.58
CA LEU A 27 -2.18 4.81 -6.79
C LEU A 27 -2.63 3.43 -7.28
N PHE A 28 -3.45 2.74 -6.50
CA PHE A 28 -4.03 1.46 -6.84
C PHE A 28 -5.44 1.65 -7.36
N ARG A 29 -5.70 1.17 -8.58
CA ARG A 29 -7.05 1.21 -9.14
C ARG A 29 -7.91 0.14 -8.46
N VAL A 30 -8.92 0.59 -7.73
CA VAL A 30 -9.92 -0.28 -7.09
C VAL A 30 -11.30 0.15 -7.61
N GLY A 31 -11.73 -0.51 -8.68
CA GLY A 31 -12.95 -0.15 -9.40
C GLY A 31 -12.82 1.20 -10.11
N ASP A 32 -13.65 2.15 -9.69
CA ASP A 32 -13.75 3.49 -10.28
C ASP A 32 -12.81 4.52 -9.62
N PHE A 33 -12.17 4.15 -8.52
CA PHE A 33 -11.29 5.04 -7.76
C PHE A 33 -9.84 4.56 -7.77
N TYR A 34 -8.95 5.50 -7.46
CA TYR A 34 -7.56 5.21 -7.12
C TYR A 34 -7.37 5.42 -5.62
N GLU A 35 -6.83 4.42 -4.95
CA GLU A 35 -6.54 4.44 -3.52
C GLU A 35 -5.03 4.41 -3.27
N THR A 36 -4.61 5.15 -2.25
CA THR A 36 -3.27 5.11 -1.65
C THR A 36 -3.31 4.32 -0.35
N PHE A 37 -2.21 3.72 0.05
CA PHE A 37 -2.13 2.91 1.28
C PHE A 37 -0.95 3.32 2.16
N GLY A 38 -1.02 3.01 3.47
CA GLY A 38 0.07 3.29 4.41
C GLY A 38 0.40 4.78 4.52
N ASP A 39 1.69 5.12 4.57
CA ASP A 39 2.16 6.50 4.72
C ASP A 39 1.75 7.41 3.55
N ASP A 40 1.58 6.84 2.35
CA ASP A 40 1.10 7.56 1.16
C ASP A 40 -0.35 8.05 1.32
N ALA A 41 -1.13 7.42 2.21
CA ALA A 41 -2.49 7.84 2.53
C ALA A 41 -2.56 8.82 3.71
N VAL A 42 -1.50 8.93 4.53
CA VAL A 42 -1.50 9.74 5.76
C VAL A 42 -0.91 11.13 5.53
N LYS A 43 -0.01 11.31 4.55
CA LYS A 43 0.62 12.61 4.26
C LYS A 43 -0.36 13.58 3.58
N THR A 44 -0.83 14.57 4.34
CA THR A 44 -1.38 15.86 3.84
C THR A 44 -0.29 16.91 3.70
#